data_AF-A0AAP5QPL9-F1
#
_entry.id   AF-A0AAP5QPL9-F1
#
_cell.length_a   1.000
_cell.length_b   1.000
_cell.length_c   1.000
_cell.angle_alpha   90.00
_cell.angle_beta   90.00
_cell.angle_gamma   90.00
#
_symmetry.space_group_name_H-M   'P 1'
#
loop_
_entity.id
_entity.type
_entity.pdbx_description
1 polymer ?
#
loop_
_entity_poly.entity_id
_entity_poly.type
_entity_poly.pdbx_seq_one_letter_code
_entity_poly.pdbx_strand_id
1 'polypeptide(L)'
;MPISGLLYKEWKQRQTLLLLTAGFLAILGPLAIINEYFHYKDCLSALHEYSGSVCTFSIDYSNRNLIGLHFIPPVMIGLFLIRAGRAERMFTLSLPYSRSRIFHTKFFLGAAVLAGSQFVSYGVSDILFLALKPDAVHHFQSFSAGMLVISLMIYALVTAAGTITGNLAAQLITAFTVSVFPIVVMTIYLLNAEFLFGRQAEPDIDFPWSGFLIYFMPAAYIHTSWMYYMKHALLISAIMGFCFYLFGYANFLKMPSERSGHFILSKHIERTIQVLVMVLSMLGSAGVCGYAYNGSYTGYIFGMLIGAVIGFFISYYFIYKKTKQI
;
A
#
# COMPACT_ATOMS: atom_id res chain seq x y z
N MET A 1 -8.73 -28.70 -19.41
CA MET A 1 -8.85 -28.87 -17.95
C MET A 1 -9.68 -27.73 -17.35
N PRO A 2 -10.60 -28.03 -16.42
CA PRO A 2 -11.55 -27.04 -15.91
C PRO A 2 -10.88 -26.04 -14.96
N ILE A 3 -11.25 -24.76 -15.10
CA ILE A 3 -10.75 -23.63 -14.28
C ILE A 3 -11.03 -23.85 -12.79
N SER A 4 -12.12 -24.56 -12.48
CA SER A 4 -12.52 -24.93 -11.12
C SER A 4 -11.47 -25.73 -10.37
N GLY A 5 -10.70 -26.59 -11.05
CA GLY A 5 -9.67 -27.42 -10.41
C GLY A 5 -8.49 -26.59 -9.89
N LEU A 6 -8.05 -25.60 -10.66
CA LEU A 6 -6.97 -24.69 -10.24
C LEU A 6 -7.44 -23.77 -9.10
N LEU A 7 -8.65 -23.23 -9.22
CA LEU A 7 -9.23 -22.35 -8.19
C LEU A 7 -9.42 -23.11 -6.86
N TYR A 8 -9.96 -24.33 -6.92
CA TYR A 8 -10.14 -25.18 -5.73
C TYR A 8 -8.81 -25.50 -5.06
N LYS A 9 -7.76 -25.82 -5.83
CA LYS A 9 -6.41 -26.05 -5.30
C LYS A 9 -5.89 -24.82 -4.56
N GLU A 10 -5.92 -23.65 -5.21
CA GLU A 10 -5.43 -22.39 -4.63
C GLU A 10 -6.21 -22.00 -3.37
N TRP A 11 -7.53 -22.14 -3.39
CA TRP A 11 -8.39 -21.95 -2.23
C TRP A 11 -8.01 -22.88 -1.08
N LYS A 12 -7.96 -24.19 -1.33
CA LYS A 12 -7.73 -25.19 -0.28
C LYS A 12 -6.36 -25.02 0.36
N GLN A 13 -5.36 -24.68 -0.44
CA GLN A 13 -3.99 -24.51 0.03
C GLN A 13 -3.81 -23.31 0.96
N ARG A 14 -4.59 -22.24 0.78
CA ARG A 14 -4.49 -21.01 1.57
C ARG A 14 -5.77 -20.69 2.33
N GLN A 15 -6.62 -21.69 2.54
CA GLN A 15 -7.96 -21.55 3.10
C GLN A 15 -7.95 -20.78 4.43
N THR A 16 -7.07 -21.15 5.36
CA THR A 16 -6.98 -20.51 6.68
C THR A 16 -6.63 -19.02 6.58
N LEU A 17 -5.65 -18.66 5.74
CA LEU A 17 -5.26 -17.26 5.53
C LEU A 17 -6.41 -16.46 4.92
N LEU A 18 -7.06 -17.01 3.89
CA LEU A 18 -8.16 -16.34 3.19
C LEU A 18 -9.37 -16.16 4.12
N LEU A 19 -9.70 -17.16 4.94
CA LEU A 19 -10.79 -17.07 5.91
C LEU A 19 -10.50 -16.10 7.05
N LEU A 20 -9.27 -16.09 7.60
CA LEU A 20 -8.89 -15.15 8.66
C LEU A 20 -8.91 -13.71 8.17
N THR A 21 -8.38 -13.46 6.96
CA THR A 21 -8.41 -12.11 6.36
C THR A 21 -9.82 -11.66 6.01
N ALA A 22 -10.65 -12.58 5.49
CA ALA A 22 -12.06 -12.31 5.23
C ALA A 22 -12.83 -12.00 6.52
N GLY A 23 -12.67 -12.81 7.56
CA GLY A 23 -13.34 -12.63 8.85
C GLY A 23 -12.93 -11.33 9.52
N PHE A 24 -11.63 -11.01 9.52
CA PHE A 24 -11.12 -9.75 10.05
C PHE A 24 -11.76 -8.55 9.34
N LEU A 25 -11.74 -8.52 7.99
CA LEU A 25 -12.36 -7.43 7.23
C LEU A 25 -13.88 -7.34 7.43
N ALA A 26 -14.57 -8.48 7.51
CA ALA A 26 -16.02 -8.52 7.71
C ALA A 26 -16.43 -7.89 9.05
N ILE A 27 -15.62 -8.10 10.11
CA ILE A 27 -15.94 -7.67 11.48
C ILE A 27 -15.51 -6.22 11.77
N LEU A 28 -14.48 -5.69 11.10
CA LEU A 28 -13.92 -4.36 11.41
C LEU A 28 -14.97 -3.24 11.46
N GLY A 29 -15.80 -3.11 10.42
CA GLY A 29 -16.85 -2.09 10.36
C GLY A 29 -17.91 -2.25 11.47
N PRO A 30 -18.55 -3.41 11.60
CA PRO A 30 -19.49 -3.70 12.69
C PRO A 30 -18.93 -3.48 14.08
N LEU A 31 -17.67 -3.89 14.32
CA LEU A 31 -17.02 -3.74 15.61
C LEU A 31 -16.81 -2.28 15.98
N ALA A 32 -16.43 -1.43 15.02
CA ALA A 32 -16.29 0.00 15.24
C ALA A 32 -17.62 0.66 15.67
N ILE A 33 -18.74 0.26 15.04
CA ILE A 33 -20.08 0.74 15.39
C ILE A 33 -20.45 0.32 16.81
N ILE A 34 -20.22 -0.96 17.16
CA ILE A 34 -20.49 -1.50 18.49
C ILE A 34 -19.64 -0.78 19.55
N ASN A 35 -18.38 -0.49 19.25
CA ASN A 35 -17.48 0.22 20.16
C ASN A 35 -17.99 1.65 20.44
N GLU A 36 -18.39 2.40 19.42
CA GLU A 36 -18.99 3.74 19.60
C GLU A 36 -20.30 3.67 20.38
N TYR A 37 -21.11 2.63 20.16
CA TYR A 37 -22.34 2.42 20.90
C TYR A 37 -22.10 2.17 22.40
N PHE A 38 -21.06 1.41 22.75
CA PHE A 38 -20.68 1.22 24.16
C PHE A 38 -20.16 2.52 24.78
N HIS A 39 -19.32 3.29 24.08
CA HIS A 39 -18.90 4.62 24.54
C HIS A 39 -20.09 5.56 24.78
N TYR A 40 -21.08 5.54 23.89
CA TYR A 40 -22.32 6.29 24.08
C TYR A 40 -23.08 5.84 25.33
N LYS A 41 -23.21 4.53 25.58
CA LYS A 41 -23.84 4.00 26.79
C LYS A 41 -23.11 4.40 28.07
N ASP A 42 -21.79 4.36 28.06
CA ASP A 42 -20.96 4.77 29.19
C ASP A 42 -21.07 6.28 29.46
N CYS A 43 -21.20 7.09 28.40
CA CYS A 43 -21.52 8.52 28.55
C CYS A 43 -22.90 8.73 29.19
N LEU A 44 -23.89 7.96 28.75
CA LEU A 44 -25.27 8.06 29.26
C LEU A 44 -25.37 7.67 30.75
N SER A 45 -24.59 6.67 31.19
CA SER A 45 -24.54 6.26 32.60
C SER A 45 -23.83 7.30 33.47
N ALA A 46 -22.76 7.94 32.97
CA ALA A 46 -22.08 9.04 33.65
C ALA A 46 -22.94 10.32 33.76
N LEU A 47 -23.93 10.49 32.88
CA LEU A 47 -24.87 11.61 32.91
C LEU A 47 -25.73 11.64 34.19
N HIS A 48 -25.98 10.47 34.78
CA HIS A 48 -26.67 10.38 36.09
C HIS A 48 -25.84 11.00 37.23
N GLU A 49 -24.52 11.12 37.06
CA GLU A 49 -23.60 11.63 38.06
C GLU A 49 -23.20 13.10 37.81
N TYR A 50 -23.20 13.57 36.55
CA TYR A 50 -22.87 14.94 36.16
C TYR A 50 -23.87 15.51 35.13
N SER A 51 -24.81 16.36 35.55
CA SER A 51 -25.96 16.81 34.74
C SER A 51 -25.67 17.88 33.66
N GLY A 52 -24.42 18.04 33.22
CA GLY A 52 -23.99 19.11 32.31
C GLY A 52 -23.48 18.66 30.93
N SER A 53 -23.30 17.36 30.69
CA SER A 53 -22.78 16.84 29.41
C SER A 53 -23.90 16.54 28.41
N VAL A 54 -23.60 16.63 27.11
CA VAL A 54 -24.52 16.22 26.03
C VAL A 54 -23.92 14.98 25.37
N CYS A 55 -24.53 13.81 25.58
CA CYS A 55 -24.13 12.57 24.93
C CYS A 55 -24.92 12.41 23.62
N THR A 56 -24.24 12.41 22.47
CA THR A 56 -24.85 12.15 21.16
C THR A 56 -24.29 10.88 20.58
N PHE A 57 -25.15 10.04 19.99
CA PHE A 57 -24.71 8.81 19.34
C PHE A 57 -24.48 9.09 17.86
N SER A 58 -23.29 9.61 17.55
CA SER A 58 -22.87 9.90 16.17
C SER A 58 -21.68 9.03 15.78
N ILE A 59 -21.65 8.62 14.51
CA ILE A 59 -20.59 7.77 13.97
C ILE A 59 -19.91 8.51 12.83
N ASP A 60 -18.61 8.76 12.99
CA ASP A 60 -17.79 9.40 11.98
C ASP A 60 -16.69 8.45 11.46
N TYR A 61 -16.80 8.10 10.18
CA TYR A 61 -15.81 7.28 9.48
C TYR A 61 -14.55 8.05 9.04
N SER A 62 -14.45 9.34 9.36
CA SER A 62 -13.24 10.15 9.18
C SER A 62 -12.11 9.79 10.17
N ASN A 63 -12.31 8.82 11.07
CA ASN A 63 -11.30 8.38 12.02
C ASN A 63 -10.15 7.62 11.34
N ARG A 64 -8.92 8.14 11.49
CA ARG A 64 -7.70 7.56 10.89
C ARG A 64 -7.40 6.13 11.34
N ASN A 65 -7.76 5.75 12.56
CA ASN A 65 -7.41 4.45 13.12
C ASN A 65 -8.09 3.30 12.36
N LEU A 66 -9.34 3.49 11.96
CA LEU A 66 -10.11 2.49 11.23
C LEU A 66 -9.52 2.26 9.82
N ILE A 67 -9.13 3.33 9.12
CA ILE A 67 -8.48 3.24 7.81
C ILE A 67 -7.18 2.44 7.89
N GLY A 68 -6.34 2.72 8.88
CA GLY A 68 -5.07 2.00 9.08
C GLY A 68 -5.26 0.48 9.21
N LEU A 69 -6.31 0.04 9.93
CA LEU A 69 -6.62 -1.38 10.10
C LEU A 69 -7.04 -2.07 8.78
N HIS A 70 -7.72 -1.36 7.88
CA HIS A 70 -8.11 -1.89 6.58
C HIS A 70 -6.94 -2.04 5.58
N PHE A 71 -5.77 -1.45 5.86
CA PHE A 71 -4.57 -1.63 5.02
C PHE A 71 -3.87 -2.97 5.27
N ILE A 72 -4.05 -3.59 6.44
CA ILE A 72 -3.36 -4.82 6.83
C ILE A 72 -3.76 -6.01 5.95
N PRO A 73 -5.07 -6.31 5.73
CA PRO A 73 -5.50 -7.48 4.97
C PRO A 73 -5.03 -7.52 3.50
N PRO A 74 -5.12 -6.44 2.69
CA PRO A 74 -4.65 -6.49 1.31
C PRO A 74 -3.12 -6.69 1.22
N VAL A 75 -2.35 -6.15 2.16
CA VAL A 75 -0.91 -6.40 2.25
C VAL A 75 -0.65 -7.88 2.55
N MET A 76 -1.33 -8.45 3.55
CA MET A 76 -1.18 -9.86 3.92
C MET A 76 -1.52 -10.80 2.77
N ILE A 77 -2.67 -10.63 2.11
CA ILE A 77 -3.05 -11.46 0.96
C ILE A 77 -2.03 -11.29 -0.18
N GLY A 78 -1.58 -10.06 -0.46
CA GLY A 78 -0.58 -9.79 -1.49
C GLY A 78 0.76 -10.48 -1.26
N LEU A 79 1.23 -10.50 -0.01
CA LEU A 79 2.48 -11.14 0.39
C LEU A 79 2.45 -12.66 0.19
N PHE A 80 1.37 -13.32 0.61
CA PHE A 80 1.34 -14.78 0.66
C PHE A 80 0.77 -15.45 -0.59
N LEU A 81 -0.17 -14.83 -1.31
CA LEU A 81 -0.92 -15.52 -2.38
C LEU A 81 -0.10 -15.72 -3.67
N ILE A 82 0.67 -14.71 -4.09
CA ILE A 82 1.52 -14.83 -5.29
C ILE A 82 2.84 -15.53 -5.00
N ARG A 83 3.43 -15.25 -3.83
CA ARG A 83 4.78 -15.69 -3.50
C ARG A 83 4.85 -17.13 -3.05
N ALA A 84 3.91 -17.59 -2.22
CA ALA A 84 3.99 -18.94 -1.68
C ALA A 84 3.91 -20.00 -2.80
N GLY A 85 3.15 -19.69 -3.87
CA GLY A 85 3.16 -20.48 -5.10
C GLY A 85 4.47 -20.50 -5.88
N ARG A 86 5.51 -19.71 -5.54
CA ARG A 86 6.82 -19.70 -6.22
C ARG A 86 7.82 -20.68 -5.60
N ALA A 87 7.73 -20.97 -4.29
CA ALA A 87 8.47 -22.10 -3.69
C ALA A 87 7.81 -23.44 -4.06
N GLU A 88 6.49 -23.45 -4.20
CA GLU A 88 5.68 -24.61 -4.58
C GLU A 88 5.52 -24.73 -6.13
N ARG A 89 6.22 -23.86 -6.89
CA ARG A 89 6.17 -23.79 -8.35
C ARG A 89 6.76 -25.02 -9.04
N MET A 90 7.70 -25.72 -8.40
CA MET A 90 8.18 -27.00 -8.92
C MET A 90 7.03 -28.05 -9.01
N PHE A 91 6.00 -27.94 -8.16
CA PHE A 91 4.82 -28.82 -8.15
C PHE A 91 3.57 -28.23 -8.85
N THR A 92 3.59 -26.96 -9.28
CA THR A 92 2.47 -26.32 -10.02
C THR A 92 2.80 -26.02 -11.48
N LEU A 93 4.07 -25.89 -11.86
CA LEU A 93 4.51 -25.92 -13.27
C LEU A 93 4.48 -27.34 -13.87
N SER A 94 4.44 -28.37 -13.03
CA SER A 94 4.18 -29.75 -13.46
C SER A 94 2.70 -30.00 -13.81
N LEU A 95 1.80 -29.07 -13.44
CA LEU A 95 0.41 -29.09 -13.89
C LEU A 95 0.31 -28.40 -15.26
N PRO A 96 -0.56 -28.87 -16.17
CA PRO A 96 -0.68 -28.36 -17.54
C PRO A 96 -1.48 -27.05 -17.61
N TYR A 97 -1.09 -26.05 -16.82
CA TYR A 97 -1.69 -24.71 -16.80
C TYR A 97 -0.69 -23.64 -17.24
N SER A 98 -1.15 -22.70 -18.06
CA SER A 98 -0.32 -21.57 -18.50
C SER A 98 -0.02 -20.60 -17.35
N ARG A 99 1.15 -19.95 -17.40
CA ARG A 99 1.56 -18.93 -16.41
C ARG A 99 0.53 -17.79 -16.29
N SER A 100 -0.05 -17.37 -17.41
CA SER A 100 -1.12 -16.36 -17.45
C SER A 100 -2.31 -16.80 -16.60
N ARG A 101 -2.81 -18.03 -16.82
CA ARG A 101 -3.97 -18.55 -16.09
C ARG A 101 -3.72 -18.64 -14.59
N ILE A 102 -2.52 -19.09 -14.20
CA ILE A 102 -2.11 -19.14 -12.79
C ILE A 102 -2.14 -17.76 -12.14
N PHE A 103 -1.63 -16.73 -12.84
CA PHE A 103 -1.64 -15.37 -12.32
C PHE A 103 -3.06 -14.84 -12.13
N HIS A 104 -3.91 -14.95 -13.16
CA HIS A 104 -5.30 -14.49 -13.09
C HIS A 104 -6.07 -15.17 -11.95
N THR A 105 -5.96 -16.50 -11.82
CA THR A 105 -6.68 -17.23 -10.77
C THR A 105 -6.24 -16.79 -9.38
N LYS A 106 -4.93 -16.65 -9.12
CA LYS A 106 -4.44 -16.18 -7.81
C LYS A 106 -4.88 -14.74 -7.54
N PHE A 107 -4.72 -13.84 -8.51
CA PHE A 107 -5.06 -12.43 -8.35
C PHE A 107 -6.55 -12.24 -8.06
N PHE A 108 -7.42 -12.83 -8.88
CA PHE A 108 -8.86 -12.70 -8.71
C PHE A 108 -9.38 -13.41 -7.46
N LEU A 109 -8.74 -14.50 -7.01
CA LEU A 109 -9.08 -15.13 -5.74
C LEU A 109 -8.85 -14.18 -4.56
N GLY A 110 -7.69 -13.51 -4.51
CA GLY A 110 -7.41 -12.51 -3.47
C GLY A 110 -8.34 -11.31 -3.55
N ALA A 111 -8.55 -10.78 -4.75
CA ALA A 111 -9.46 -9.66 -4.98
C ALA A 111 -10.91 -9.99 -4.59
N ALA A 112 -11.40 -11.19 -4.90
CA ALA A 112 -12.74 -11.63 -4.53
C ALA A 112 -12.91 -11.77 -3.02
N VAL A 113 -11.89 -12.25 -2.31
CA VAL A 113 -11.90 -12.34 -0.84
C VAL A 113 -11.94 -10.95 -0.20
N LEU A 114 -11.14 -10.01 -0.69
CA LEU A 114 -11.15 -8.62 -0.21
C LEU A 114 -12.50 -7.95 -0.46
N ALA A 115 -12.99 -8.01 -1.70
CA ALA A 115 -14.26 -7.39 -2.07
C ALA A 115 -15.43 -8.03 -1.32
N GLY A 116 -15.54 -9.36 -1.33
CA GLY A 116 -16.62 -10.08 -0.68
C GLY A 116 -16.70 -9.81 0.82
N SER A 117 -15.55 -9.80 1.51
CA SER A 117 -15.53 -9.52 2.96
C SER A 117 -15.93 -8.08 3.31
N GLN A 118 -15.52 -7.10 2.50
CA GLN A 118 -15.95 -5.71 2.69
C GLN A 118 -17.42 -5.50 2.35
N PHE A 119 -17.98 -6.20 1.36
CA PHE A 119 -19.43 -6.19 1.11
C PHE A 119 -20.22 -6.78 2.27
N VAL A 120 -19.74 -7.87 2.88
CA VAL A 120 -20.35 -8.44 4.09
C VAL A 120 -20.26 -7.43 5.24
N SER A 121 -19.09 -6.80 5.44
CA SER A 121 -18.91 -5.77 6.47
C SER A 121 -19.90 -4.62 6.29
N TYR A 122 -20.01 -4.11 5.07
CA TYR A 122 -20.97 -3.07 4.70
C TYR A 122 -22.41 -3.47 5.03
N GLY A 123 -22.84 -4.67 4.62
CA GLY A 123 -24.21 -5.14 4.86
C GLY A 123 -24.52 -5.32 6.35
N VAL A 124 -23.59 -5.86 7.14
CA VAL A 124 -23.76 -6.00 8.59
C VAL A 124 -23.78 -4.63 9.28
N SER A 125 -22.90 -3.71 8.86
CA SER A 125 -22.90 -2.33 9.36
C SER A 125 -24.23 -1.60 9.08
N ASP A 126 -24.79 -1.80 7.88
CA ASP A 126 -26.08 -1.20 7.50
C ASP A 126 -27.24 -1.74 8.37
N ILE A 127 -27.26 -3.06 8.61
CA ILE A 127 -28.22 -3.68 9.55
C ILE A 127 -28.07 -3.12 10.97
N LEU A 128 -26.84 -2.89 11.43
CA LEU A 128 -26.58 -2.29 12.74
C LEU A 128 -27.08 -0.84 12.84
N PHE A 129 -26.95 -0.04 11.77
CA PHE A 129 -27.53 1.32 11.77
C PHE A 129 -29.05 1.29 11.88
N LEU A 130 -29.72 0.35 11.20
CA LEU A 130 -31.17 0.18 11.32
C LEU A 130 -31.59 -0.26 12.74
N ALA A 131 -30.78 -1.08 13.40
CA ALA A 131 -31.07 -1.59 14.74
C ALA A 131 -30.78 -0.56 15.86
N LEU A 132 -29.65 0.14 15.78
CA LEU A 132 -29.17 1.05 16.83
C LEU A 132 -29.62 2.50 16.65
N LYS A 133 -30.04 2.89 15.44
CA LYS A 133 -30.55 4.22 15.08
C LYS A 133 -29.66 5.38 15.59
N PRO A 134 -28.42 5.51 15.10
CA PRO A 134 -27.57 6.65 15.42
C PRO A 134 -28.20 7.99 14.97
N ASP A 135 -27.90 9.05 15.71
CA ASP A 135 -28.40 10.41 15.44
C ASP A 135 -27.81 10.97 14.14
N ALA A 136 -26.57 10.61 13.83
CA ALA A 136 -25.89 10.97 12.59
C ALA A 136 -24.85 9.92 12.17
N VAL A 137 -24.77 9.67 10.87
CA VAL A 137 -23.73 8.81 10.26
C VAL A 137 -23.04 9.61 9.17
N HIS A 138 -21.75 9.90 9.37
CA HIS A 138 -20.95 10.69 8.44
C HIS A 138 -20.07 9.81 7.56
N HIS A 139 -20.08 10.09 6.25
CA HIS A 139 -19.18 9.52 5.24
C HIS A 139 -19.14 7.99 5.06
N PHE A 140 -20.08 7.22 5.64
CA PHE A 140 -20.09 5.75 5.58
C PHE A 140 -20.00 5.17 4.14
N GLN A 141 -20.83 5.66 3.22
CA GLN A 141 -20.85 5.20 1.83
C GLN A 141 -19.52 5.49 1.12
N SER A 142 -19.02 6.71 1.30
CA SER A 142 -17.74 7.15 0.73
C SER A 142 -16.57 6.34 1.27
N PHE A 143 -16.59 6.05 2.57
CA PHE A 143 -15.61 5.22 3.24
C PHE A 143 -15.63 3.79 2.69
N SER A 144 -16.79 3.14 2.66
CA SER A 144 -16.89 1.73 2.23
C SER A 144 -16.44 1.53 0.79
N ALA A 145 -16.97 2.35 -0.14
CA ALA A 145 -16.59 2.30 -1.54
C ALA A 145 -15.12 2.66 -1.75
N GLY A 146 -14.62 3.66 -1.01
CA GLY A 146 -13.23 4.08 -1.12
C GLY A 146 -12.24 3.05 -0.60
N MET A 147 -12.52 2.47 0.56
CA MET A 147 -11.69 1.42 1.14
C MET A 147 -11.64 0.18 0.27
N LEU A 148 -12.71 -0.17 -0.44
CA LEU A 148 -12.69 -1.25 -1.42
C LEU A 148 -11.68 -0.99 -2.54
N VAL A 149 -11.75 0.18 -3.16
CA VAL A 149 -10.85 0.56 -4.27
C VAL A 149 -9.40 0.64 -3.78
N ILE A 150 -9.16 1.27 -2.63
CA ILE A 150 -7.83 1.43 -2.03
C ILE A 150 -7.25 0.07 -1.63
N SER A 151 -8.04 -0.81 -1.02
CA SER A 151 -7.58 -2.17 -0.66
C SER A 151 -7.18 -2.98 -1.89
N LEU A 152 -7.94 -2.91 -2.98
CA LEU A 152 -7.60 -3.58 -4.24
C LEU A 152 -6.33 -2.98 -4.87
N MET A 153 -6.16 -1.66 -4.81
CA MET A 153 -4.94 -0.98 -5.28
C MET A 153 -3.71 -1.42 -4.49
N ILE A 154 -3.77 -1.45 -3.16
CA ILE A 154 -2.66 -1.91 -2.28
C ILE A 154 -2.36 -3.37 -2.56
N TYR A 155 -3.39 -4.21 -2.67
CA TYR A 155 -3.22 -5.61 -3.04
C TYR A 155 -2.51 -5.75 -4.38
N ALA A 156 -2.90 -4.97 -5.40
CA ALA A 156 -2.25 -4.93 -6.71
C ALA A 156 -0.79 -4.49 -6.63
N LEU A 157 -0.48 -3.48 -5.82
CA LEU A 157 0.89 -3.02 -5.57
C LEU A 157 1.77 -4.10 -4.95
N VAL A 158 1.31 -4.71 -3.85
CA VAL A 158 2.08 -5.72 -3.12
C VAL A 158 2.25 -6.97 -3.97
N THR A 159 1.22 -7.38 -4.70
CA THR A 159 1.31 -8.51 -5.65
C THR A 159 2.30 -8.23 -6.78
N ALA A 160 2.27 -7.04 -7.37
CA ALA A 160 3.22 -6.60 -8.39
C ALA A 160 4.66 -6.64 -7.86
N ALA A 161 4.91 -6.10 -6.67
CA ALA A 161 6.22 -6.19 -6.00
C ALA A 161 6.66 -7.65 -5.80
N GLY A 162 5.73 -8.54 -5.44
CA GLY A 162 5.98 -9.97 -5.29
C GLY A 162 6.38 -10.68 -6.59
N THR A 163 5.97 -10.14 -7.74
CA THR A 163 6.39 -10.69 -9.04
C THR A 163 7.86 -10.41 -9.34
N ILE A 164 8.43 -9.29 -8.85
CA ILE A 164 9.81 -8.90 -9.15
C ILE A 164 10.84 -9.26 -8.08
N THR A 165 10.39 -9.61 -6.87
CA THR A 165 11.26 -9.83 -5.69
C THR A 165 11.48 -11.30 -5.33
N GLY A 166 12.64 -11.56 -4.73
CA GLY A 166 13.11 -12.90 -4.39
C GLY A 166 12.79 -13.36 -2.96
N ASN A 167 12.43 -12.48 -2.01
CA ASN A 167 12.02 -12.81 -0.63
C ASN A 167 10.83 -11.95 -0.11
N LEU A 168 10.22 -12.32 1.04
CA LEU A 168 9.06 -11.59 1.60
C LEU A 168 9.43 -10.17 2.07
N ALA A 169 10.60 -10.02 2.69
CA ALA A 169 11.09 -8.73 3.14
C ALA A 169 11.32 -7.78 1.95
N ALA A 170 11.92 -8.28 0.87
CA ALA A 170 12.14 -7.55 -0.37
C ALA A 170 10.82 -7.14 -1.01
N GLN A 171 9.80 -8.01 -1.02
CA GLN A 171 8.46 -7.67 -1.49
C GLN A 171 7.85 -6.51 -0.72
N LEU A 172 7.92 -6.56 0.62
CA LEU A 172 7.38 -5.51 1.49
C LEU A 172 8.15 -4.19 1.31
N ILE A 173 9.49 -4.24 1.35
CA ILE A 173 10.35 -3.06 1.15
C ILE A 173 10.08 -2.45 -0.22
N THR A 174 10.01 -3.25 -1.28
CA THR A 174 9.74 -2.76 -2.63
C THR A 174 8.35 -2.11 -2.74
N ALA A 175 7.32 -2.74 -2.18
CA ALA A 175 5.98 -2.16 -2.15
C ALA A 175 5.94 -0.85 -1.37
N PHE A 176 6.64 -0.77 -0.23
CA PHE A 176 6.77 0.44 0.57
C PHE A 176 7.55 1.54 -0.17
N THR A 177 8.68 1.21 -0.80
CA THR A 177 9.45 2.19 -1.57
C THR A 177 8.60 2.77 -2.71
N VAL A 178 7.87 1.93 -3.45
CA VAL A 178 6.96 2.41 -4.51
C VAL A 178 5.81 3.23 -3.94
N SER A 179 5.30 2.90 -2.75
CA SER A 179 4.17 3.62 -2.16
C SER A 179 4.51 5.05 -1.73
N VAL A 180 5.77 5.34 -1.42
CA VAL A 180 6.27 6.68 -1.05
C VAL A 180 7.11 7.35 -2.15
N PHE A 181 7.40 6.66 -3.25
CA PHE A 181 8.31 7.14 -4.29
C PHE A 181 7.95 8.54 -4.84
N PRO A 182 6.68 8.89 -5.13
CA PRO A 182 6.34 10.18 -5.71
C PRO A 182 6.76 11.37 -4.85
N ILE A 183 6.57 11.29 -3.52
CA ILE A 183 6.95 12.38 -2.63
C ILE A 183 8.46 12.50 -2.51
N VAL A 184 9.19 11.38 -2.49
CA VAL A 184 10.65 11.39 -2.45
C VAL A 184 11.21 12.11 -3.68
N VAL A 185 10.74 11.78 -4.88
CA VAL A 185 11.19 12.44 -6.11
C VAL A 185 10.85 13.93 -6.11
N MET A 186 9.64 14.29 -5.68
CA MET A 186 9.23 15.71 -5.64
C MET A 186 10.04 16.51 -4.63
N THR A 187 10.25 15.98 -3.43
CA THR A 187 11.09 16.63 -2.40
C THR A 187 12.52 16.80 -2.89
N ILE A 188 13.10 15.78 -3.54
CA ILE A 188 14.43 15.90 -4.15
C ILE A 188 14.43 17.00 -5.21
N TYR A 189 13.45 17.03 -6.12
CA TYR A 189 13.35 18.07 -7.13
C TYR A 189 13.33 19.48 -6.51
N LEU A 190 12.46 19.70 -5.52
CA LEU A 190 12.30 20.99 -4.86
C LEU A 190 13.58 21.45 -4.15
N LEU A 191 14.22 20.55 -3.40
CA LEU A 191 15.47 20.87 -2.68
C LEU A 191 16.65 21.17 -3.61
N ASN A 192 16.61 20.71 -4.87
CA ASN A 192 17.66 20.95 -5.84
C ASN A 192 17.30 22.07 -6.85
N ALA A 193 16.03 22.50 -6.92
CA ALA A 193 15.56 23.46 -7.93
C ALA A 193 16.25 24.83 -7.80
N GLU A 194 16.48 25.29 -6.57
CA GLU A 194 17.18 26.54 -6.30
C GLU A 194 18.63 26.51 -6.79
N PHE A 195 19.34 25.42 -6.52
CA PHE A 195 20.73 25.23 -6.94
C PHE A 195 20.91 24.98 -8.44
N LEU A 196 19.95 24.31 -9.08
CA LEU A 196 20.03 23.93 -10.50
C LEU A 196 19.50 25.01 -11.45
N PHE A 197 18.46 25.74 -11.04
CA PHE A 197 17.76 26.68 -11.91
C PHE A 197 17.85 28.14 -11.45
N GLY A 198 18.50 28.43 -10.31
CA GLY A 198 18.67 29.79 -9.79
C GLY A 198 17.35 30.50 -9.46
N ARG A 199 16.24 29.76 -9.45
CA ARG A 199 14.92 30.23 -9.02
C ARG A 199 14.74 29.76 -7.60
N GLN A 200 14.48 30.67 -6.67
CA GLN A 200 13.86 30.26 -5.41
C GLN A 200 12.60 29.49 -5.80
N ALA A 201 12.58 28.19 -5.53
CA ALA A 201 11.31 27.49 -5.46
C ALA A 201 10.54 28.26 -4.39
N GLU A 202 9.47 28.96 -4.77
CA GLU A 202 8.71 29.78 -3.84
C GLU A 202 8.52 29.01 -2.52
N PRO A 203 8.88 29.61 -1.37
CA PRO A 203 8.71 28.96 -0.08
C PRO A 203 7.22 28.74 0.25
N ASP A 204 6.32 29.41 -0.48
CA ASP A 204 4.90 29.12 -0.53
C ASP A 204 4.63 27.90 -1.41
N ILE A 205 5.26 26.77 -1.05
CA ILE A 205 4.52 25.52 -1.04
C ILE A 205 3.52 25.63 0.11
N ASP A 206 2.56 26.53 -0.04
CA ASP A 206 1.28 26.31 0.59
C ASP A 206 0.88 24.91 0.12
N PHE A 207 0.65 24.07 1.10
CA PHE A 207 0.22 22.70 0.90
C PHE A 207 -1.23 22.74 0.38
N PRO A 208 -1.48 23.12 -0.90
CA PRO A 208 -2.35 22.29 -1.72
C PRO A 208 -1.95 22.15 -3.20
N TRP A 209 -0.88 22.78 -3.72
CA TRP A 209 -0.34 22.39 -5.05
C TRP A 209 0.33 21.00 -5.00
N SER A 210 0.73 20.59 -3.78
CA SER A 210 0.98 19.23 -3.32
C SER A 210 -0.24 18.29 -3.42
N GLY A 211 -1.43 18.82 -3.69
CA GLY A 211 -2.70 18.09 -3.64
C GLY A 211 -2.91 17.09 -4.78
N PHE A 212 -2.35 17.29 -5.98
CA PHE A 212 -2.53 16.31 -7.07
C PHE A 212 -1.56 15.13 -6.99
N LEU A 213 -0.26 15.41 -6.76
CA LEU A 213 0.77 14.38 -6.65
C LEU A 213 0.57 13.45 -5.45
N ILE A 214 -0.01 13.95 -4.36
CA ILE A 214 -0.31 13.13 -3.18
C ILE A 214 -1.29 11.99 -3.52
N TYR A 215 -2.17 12.15 -4.51
CA TYR A 215 -3.09 11.09 -4.95
C TYR A 215 -2.38 9.98 -5.75
N PHE A 216 -1.18 10.23 -6.28
CA PHE A 216 -0.33 9.18 -6.87
C PHE A 216 0.50 8.43 -5.83
N MET A 217 0.44 8.81 -4.55
CA MET A 217 1.14 8.15 -3.47
C MET A 217 0.20 7.12 -2.80
N PRO A 218 0.35 5.81 -3.04
CA PRO A 218 -0.48 4.79 -2.37
C PRO A 218 -0.51 4.94 -0.84
N ALA A 219 0.60 5.39 -0.24
CA ALA A 219 0.68 5.62 1.20
C ALA A 219 -0.19 6.79 1.70
N ALA A 220 -0.52 7.77 0.84
CA ALA A 220 -1.33 8.93 1.23
C ALA A 220 -2.75 8.56 1.65
N TYR A 221 -3.28 7.47 1.08
CA TYR A 221 -4.64 7.02 1.30
C TYR A 221 -4.89 6.48 2.72
N ILE A 222 -3.85 6.40 3.56
CA ILE A 222 -4.00 6.13 4.99
C ILE A 222 -4.64 7.31 5.74
N HIS A 223 -4.50 8.53 5.19
CA HIS A 223 -5.13 9.73 5.72
C HIS A 223 -6.53 9.90 5.12
N THR A 224 -7.43 10.55 5.87
CA THR A 224 -8.86 10.63 5.54
C THR A 224 -9.18 11.75 4.53
N SER A 225 -8.17 12.51 4.10
CA SER A 225 -8.32 13.66 3.20
C SER A 225 -8.94 13.31 1.85
N TRP A 226 -8.75 12.07 1.37
CA TRP A 226 -9.36 11.61 0.11
C TRP A 226 -10.88 11.48 0.18
N MET A 227 -11.48 11.42 1.37
CA MET A 227 -12.94 11.31 1.54
C MET A 227 -13.66 12.60 1.09
N TYR A 228 -13.01 13.75 1.17
CA TYR A 228 -13.54 15.04 0.71
C TYR A 228 -13.47 15.19 -0.82
N TYR A 229 -12.47 14.57 -1.48
CA TYR A 229 -12.26 14.63 -2.93
C TYR A 229 -12.47 13.26 -3.60
N MET A 230 -13.47 12.52 -3.11
CA MET A 230 -13.70 11.10 -3.38
C MET A 230 -13.66 10.74 -4.87
N LYS A 231 -14.31 11.51 -5.74
CA LYS A 231 -14.42 11.15 -7.17
C LYS A 231 -13.06 11.05 -7.86
N HIS A 232 -12.21 12.05 -7.67
CA HIS A 232 -10.90 12.10 -8.32
C HIS A 232 -9.90 11.16 -7.65
N ALA A 233 -9.89 11.13 -6.32
CA ALA A 233 -8.98 10.27 -5.55
C ALA A 233 -9.21 8.78 -5.84
N LEU A 234 -10.48 8.34 -5.88
CA LEU A 234 -10.80 6.94 -6.17
C LEU A 234 -10.51 6.55 -7.63
N LEU A 235 -10.74 7.46 -8.58
CA LEU A 235 -10.39 7.20 -9.98
C LEU A 235 -8.87 7.01 -10.14
N ILE A 236 -8.06 7.88 -9.53
CA ILE A 236 -6.60 7.77 -9.56
C ILE A 236 -6.15 6.45 -8.91
N SER A 237 -6.70 6.12 -7.74
CA SER A 237 -6.40 4.85 -7.05
C SER A 237 -6.76 3.62 -7.89
N ALA A 238 -7.92 3.63 -8.56
CA ALA A 238 -8.35 2.53 -9.43
C ALA A 238 -7.43 2.37 -10.65
N ILE A 239 -7.08 3.48 -11.33
CA ILE A 239 -6.14 3.48 -12.46
C ILE A 239 -4.78 2.95 -12.01
N MET A 240 -4.29 3.41 -10.86
CA MET A 240 -3.01 2.97 -10.30
C MET A 240 -3.03 1.46 -9.96
N GLY A 241 -4.11 0.97 -9.36
CA GLY A 241 -4.31 -0.46 -9.11
C GLY A 241 -4.29 -1.29 -10.39
N PHE A 242 -4.93 -0.80 -11.45
CA PHE A 242 -4.92 -1.44 -12.77
C PHE A 242 -3.51 -1.45 -13.39
N CYS A 243 -2.76 -0.35 -13.29
CA CYS A 243 -1.37 -0.27 -13.75
C CYS A 243 -0.48 -1.27 -12.99
N PHE A 244 -0.61 -1.37 -11.67
CA PHE A 244 0.13 -2.35 -10.87
C PHE A 244 -0.23 -3.79 -11.26
N TYR A 245 -1.51 -4.07 -11.50
CA TYR A 245 -1.95 -5.36 -12.00
C TYR A 245 -1.30 -5.73 -13.34
N LEU A 246 -1.33 -4.82 -14.32
CA LEU A 246 -0.70 -5.04 -15.64
C LEU A 246 0.81 -5.24 -15.52
N PHE A 247 1.47 -4.43 -14.68
CA PHE A 247 2.89 -4.56 -14.41
C PHE A 247 3.22 -5.91 -13.78
N GLY A 248 2.46 -6.32 -12.76
CA GLY A 248 2.59 -7.63 -12.13
C GLY A 248 2.39 -8.77 -13.12
N TYR A 249 1.37 -8.69 -13.97
CA TYR A 249 1.08 -9.69 -15.00
C TYR A 249 2.24 -9.84 -15.99
N ALA A 250 2.72 -8.73 -16.57
CA ALA A 250 3.82 -8.73 -17.53
C ALA A 250 5.11 -9.32 -16.94
N ASN A 251 5.44 -8.95 -15.70
CA ASN A 251 6.60 -9.48 -14.99
C ASN A 251 6.44 -10.97 -14.65
N PHE A 252 5.25 -11.39 -14.22
CA PHE A 252 4.98 -12.79 -13.90
C PHE A 252 5.19 -13.73 -15.08
N LEU A 253 4.86 -13.28 -16.31
CA LEU A 253 5.06 -14.05 -17.53
C LEU A 253 6.56 -14.19 -17.88
N LYS A 254 7.29 -13.07 -17.82
CA LYS A 254 8.68 -12.96 -18.30
C LYS A 254 9.73 -13.42 -17.31
N MET A 255 9.48 -13.32 -16.01
CA MET A 255 10.53 -13.56 -15.02
C MET A 255 10.84 -15.04 -14.79
N PRO A 256 12.13 -15.38 -14.57
CA PRO A 256 12.52 -16.74 -14.22
C PRO A 256 11.87 -17.17 -12.89
N SER A 257 11.55 -18.45 -12.82
CA SER A 257 10.82 -19.05 -11.70
C SER A 257 11.71 -19.35 -10.49
N GLU A 258 13.03 -19.22 -10.63
CA GLU A 258 13.98 -19.78 -9.68
C GLU A 258 14.15 -18.94 -8.42
N ARG A 259 14.30 -19.67 -7.31
CA ARG A 259 14.55 -19.13 -5.97
C ARG A 259 16.01 -18.69 -5.88
N SER A 260 16.32 -17.57 -6.50
CA SER A 260 17.59 -16.91 -6.25
C SER A 260 17.43 -16.11 -4.95
N GLY A 261 18.32 -16.28 -3.98
CA GLY A 261 18.30 -15.53 -2.71
C GLY A 261 18.51 -14.02 -2.88
N HIS A 262 18.38 -13.47 -4.09
CA HIS A 262 18.56 -12.07 -4.42
C HIS A 262 17.31 -11.26 -4.05
N PHE A 263 17.52 -9.97 -3.80
CA PHE A 263 16.46 -9.01 -3.50
C PHE A 263 15.49 -8.85 -4.69
N ILE A 264 16.04 -8.68 -5.90
CA ILE A 264 15.31 -8.62 -7.18
C ILE A 264 15.69 -9.84 -8.04
N LEU A 265 14.72 -10.41 -8.76
CA LEU A 265 14.93 -11.65 -9.53
C LEU A 265 15.63 -11.45 -10.87
N SER A 266 15.51 -10.26 -11.47
CA SER A 266 16.10 -9.95 -12.77
C SER A 266 17.34 -9.08 -12.59
N LYS A 267 18.48 -9.56 -13.10
CA LYS A 267 19.76 -8.84 -13.08
C LYS A 267 19.67 -7.47 -13.79
N HIS A 268 18.84 -7.35 -14.82
CA HIS A 268 18.63 -6.08 -15.52
C HIS A 268 17.88 -5.07 -14.64
N ILE A 269 16.79 -5.49 -14.00
CA ILE A 269 15.99 -4.62 -13.11
C ILE A 269 16.79 -4.26 -11.86
N GLU A 270 17.55 -5.21 -11.32
CA GLU A 270 18.47 -5.01 -10.20
C GLU A 270 19.45 -3.88 -10.49
N ARG A 271 20.14 -3.92 -11.65
CA ARG A 271 21.09 -2.88 -12.04
C ARG A 271 20.41 -1.52 -12.26
N THR A 272 19.22 -1.49 -12.86
CA THR A 272 18.47 -0.24 -13.04
C THR A 272 18.09 0.38 -11.70
N ILE A 273 17.58 -0.42 -10.76
CA ILE A 273 17.23 0.06 -9.41
C ILE A 273 18.47 0.53 -8.65
N GLN A 274 19.60 -0.17 -8.80
CA GLN A 274 20.87 0.23 -8.20
C GLN A 274 21.31 1.63 -8.66
N VAL A 275 21.28 1.89 -9.97
CA VAL A 275 21.62 3.21 -10.54
C VAL A 275 20.64 4.26 -10.04
N LEU A 276 19.34 3.96 -10.02
CA LEU A 276 18.31 4.87 -9.53
C LEU A 276 18.55 5.25 -8.05
N VAL A 277 18.83 4.27 -7.19
CA VAL A 277 19.11 4.51 -5.77
C VAL A 277 20.34 5.41 -5.60
N MET A 278 21.43 5.15 -6.34
CA MET A 278 22.62 5.99 -6.27
C MET A 278 22.33 7.45 -6.67
N VAL A 279 21.61 7.66 -7.78
CA VAL A 279 21.24 9.01 -8.24
C VAL A 279 20.35 9.72 -7.24
N LEU A 280 19.33 9.03 -6.70
CA LEU A 280 18.41 9.62 -5.71
C LEU A 280 19.12 9.94 -4.39
N SER A 281 20.03 9.08 -3.92
CA SER A 281 20.81 9.36 -2.72
C SER A 281 21.73 10.57 -2.92
N MET A 282 22.40 10.68 -4.07
CA MET A 282 23.25 11.83 -4.40
C MET A 282 22.45 13.13 -4.43
N LEU A 283 21.36 13.19 -5.19
CA LEU A 283 20.55 14.40 -5.33
C LEU A 283 19.82 14.75 -4.03
N GLY A 284 19.33 13.75 -3.29
CA GLY A 284 18.68 13.97 -2.00
C GLY A 284 19.61 14.58 -0.96
N SER A 285 20.80 14.02 -0.79
CA SER A 285 21.80 14.57 0.14
C SER A 285 22.35 15.92 -0.32
N ALA A 286 22.49 16.15 -1.63
CA ALA A 286 22.91 17.44 -2.17
C ALA A 286 21.96 18.57 -1.77
N GLY A 287 20.66 18.39 -2.02
CA GLY A 287 19.64 19.38 -1.69
C GLY A 287 19.54 19.63 -0.18
N VAL A 288 19.54 18.57 0.65
CA VAL A 288 19.46 18.70 2.12
C VAL A 288 20.68 19.43 2.68
N CYS A 289 21.90 19.05 2.29
CA CYS A 289 23.11 19.69 2.79
C CYS A 289 23.27 21.11 2.22
N GLY A 290 22.93 21.33 0.95
CA GLY A 290 22.95 22.67 0.35
C GLY A 290 22.08 23.64 1.15
N TYR A 291 20.85 23.23 1.50
CA TYR A 291 19.95 24.04 2.31
C TYR A 291 20.43 24.21 3.76
N ALA A 292 20.94 23.13 4.37
CA ALA A 292 21.47 23.16 5.75
C ALA A 292 22.69 24.10 5.91
N TYR A 293 23.45 24.34 4.84
CA TYR A 293 24.58 25.28 4.80
C TYR A 293 24.19 26.61 4.13
N ASN A 294 23.02 27.17 4.48
CA ASN A 294 22.54 28.49 4.04
C ASN A 294 22.53 28.69 2.52
N GLY A 295 22.17 27.67 1.74
CA GLY A 295 22.12 27.80 0.28
C GLY A 295 23.48 27.78 -0.40
N SER A 296 24.55 27.33 0.28
CA SER A 296 25.90 27.32 -0.29
C SER A 296 26.13 26.17 -1.28
N TYR A 297 26.75 26.49 -2.43
CA TYR A 297 27.25 25.49 -3.39
C TYR A 297 28.28 24.52 -2.79
N THR A 298 29.05 24.95 -1.78
CA THR A 298 30.01 24.05 -1.10
C THR A 298 29.29 22.97 -0.30
N GLY A 299 28.22 23.33 0.41
CA GLY A 299 27.36 22.38 1.13
C GLY A 299 26.65 21.42 0.18
N TYR A 300 26.23 21.90 -0.99
CA TYR A 300 25.60 21.10 -2.03
C TYR A 300 26.56 20.03 -2.61
N ILE A 301 27.78 20.41 -2.97
CA ILE A 301 28.80 19.48 -3.48
C ILE A 301 29.20 18.45 -2.41
N PHE A 302 29.37 18.91 -1.17
CA PHE A 302 29.65 18.02 -0.04
C PHE A 302 28.51 17.02 0.20
N GLY A 303 27.27 17.48 0.12
CA GLY A 303 26.07 16.64 0.17
C GLY A 303 26.03 15.59 -0.94
N MET A 304 26.39 15.94 -2.18
CA MET A 304 26.50 14.97 -3.28
C MET A 304 27.49 13.85 -2.96
N LEU A 305 28.66 14.17 -2.39
CA LEU A 305 29.68 13.18 -2.05
C LEU A 305 29.19 12.23 -0.94
N ILE A 306 28.56 12.77 0.11
CA ILE A 306 27.95 11.96 1.17
C ILE A 306 26.86 11.06 0.58
N GLY A 307 25.97 11.61 -0.26
CA GLY A 307 24.89 10.88 -0.90
C GLY A 307 25.40 9.76 -1.81
N ALA A 308 26.52 9.97 -2.53
CA ALA A 308 27.16 8.94 -3.33
C ALA A 308 27.68 7.78 -2.47
N VAL A 309 28.32 8.08 -1.34
CA VAL A 309 28.81 7.08 -0.39
C VAL A 309 27.65 6.28 0.22
N ILE A 310 26.59 6.96 0.67
CA ILE A 310 25.38 6.31 1.22
C ILE A 310 24.71 5.43 0.14
N GLY A 311 24.50 5.97 -1.05
CA GLY A 311 23.88 5.26 -2.17
C GLY A 311 24.68 4.03 -2.59
N PHE A 312 26.02 4.12 -2.57
CA PHE A 312 26.91 2.98 -2.79
C PHE A 312 26.74 1.91 -1.72
N PHE A 313 26.73 2.27 -0.43
CA PHE A 313 26.56 1.31 0.65
C PHE A 313 25.20 0.62 0.62
N ILE A 314 24.11 1.37 0.40
CA ILE A 314 22.76 0.81 0.25
C ILE A 314 22.74 -0.16 -0.93
N SER A 315 23.24 0.27 -2.08
CA SER A 315 23.32 -0.55 -3.29
C SER A 315 24.13 -1.83 -3.07
N TYR A 316 25.29 -1.71 -2.43
CA TYR A 316 26.18 -2.84 -2.22
C TYR A 316 25.61 -3.86 -1.23
N TYR A 317 25.07 -3.41 -0.09
CA TYR A 317 24.62 -4.31 0.97
C TYR A 317 23.19 -4.84 0.79
N PHE A 318 22.25 -4.02 0.28
CA PHE A 318 20.84 -4.43 0.16
C PHE A 318 20.50 -5.01 -1.22
N ILE A 319 21.17 -4.53 -2.28
CA ILE A 319 20.84 -4.92 -3.65
C ILE A 319 21.83 -5.98 -4.15
N TYR A 320 23.14 -5.72 -4.06
CA TYR A 320 24.18 -6.57 -4.67
C TYR A 320 24.64 -7.76 -3.81
N LYS A 321 24.72 -7.60 -2.48
CA LYS A 321 25.27 -8.66 -1.62
C LYS A 321 24.34 -9.87 -1.65
N LYS A 322 24.78 -10.93 -2.33
CA LYS A 322 24.23 -12.29 -2.20
C LYS A 322 23.98 -12.56 -0.72
N THR A 323 22.73 -12.80 -0.35
CA THR A 323 22.44 -13.61 0.83
C THR A 323 22.96 -15.00 0.50
N LYS A 324 24.27 -15.23 0.71
CA LYS A 324 24.79 -16.59 0.84
C LYS A 324 24.06 -17.15 2.06
N GLN A 325 23.03 -17.95 1.82
CA GLN A 325 22.49 -18.81 2.85
C GLN A 325 23.62 -19.77 3.23
N ILE A 326 24.04 -19.67 4.49
CA ILE A 326 24.61 -20.82 5.21
C ILE A 326 23.50 -21.86 5.33
#